data_AF-A0AAQ3QBJ8-F1
#
_entry.id   AF-A0AAQ3QBJ8-F1
#
_cell.length_a   1.000
_cell.length_b   1.000
_cell.length_c   1.000
_cell.angle_alpha   90.00
_cell.angle_beta   90.00
_cell.angle_gamma   90.00
#
_symmetry.space_group_name_H-M   'P 1'
#
loop_
_entity.id
_entity.type
_entity.pdbx_description
1 polymer ?
#
loop_
_entity_poly.entity_id
_entity_poly.type
_entity_poly.pdbx_seq_one_letter_code
_entity_poly.pdbx_strand_id
1 'polypeptide(L)'
;MARSSADDVQLRRCCEFALDSGGGKQSVVLCIRVAKSRGVWGKAGKLGRHTAKPRVIALTTKSKGHKTKAFLRVLKDSGGGVLEPAKIYKLKHLSKVEVMQNDPSGCTFMLGFDNLRNHSVAPPQWTMRNKDDRNRVLLSILNLCKENLGRIPKVVGIDIVEMALWAKVCCFHI
;
A
#
# COMPACT_ATOMS: atom_id res chain seq x y z
N MET A 1 -8.06 -5.93 17.55
CA MET A 1 -8.69 -5.84 16.22
C MET A 1 -9.72 -4.72 16.23
N ALA A 2 -9.62 -3.72 15.35
CA ALA A 2 -10.87 -3.27 14.75
C ALA A 2 -11.40 -4.51 14.01
N ARG A 3 -12.59 -5.01 14.38
CA ARG A 3 -13.23 -6.13 13.66
C ARG A 3 -13.15 -5.84 12.16
N SER A 4 -12.84 -6.84 11.33
CA SER A 4 -12.97 -6.69 9.88
C SER A 4 -14.37 -6.17 9.61
N SER A 5 -14.46 -4.91 9.16
CA SER A 5 -15.76 -4.30 8.92
C SER A 5 -16.47 -5.07 7.80
N ALA A 6 -17.80 -5.05 7.76
CA ALA A 6 -18.54 -5.53 6.59
C ALA A 6 -18.00 -4.87 5.30
N ASP A 7 -17.62 -3.59 5.42
CA ASP A 7 -16.97 -2.82 4.35
C ASP A 7 -15.65 -3.41 3.88
N ASP A 8 -14.84 -3.97 4.78
CA ASP A 8 -13.54 -4.58 4.46
C ASP A 8 -13.72 -5.91 3.75
N VAL A 9 -14.72 -6.70 4.19
CA VAL A 9 -15.07 -7.98 3.54
C VAL A 9 -15.59 -7.73 2.13
N GLN A 10 -16.48 -6.75 1.97
CA GLN A 10 -17.01 -6.39 0.65
C GLN A 10 -15.90 -5.82 -0.25
N LEU A 11 -15.06 -4.92 0.27
CA LEU A 11 -13.93 -4.38 -0.48
C LEU A 11 -12.96 -5.46 -0.93
N ARG A 12 -12.71 -6.46 -0.08
CA ARG A 12 -11.89 -7.63 -0.42
C ARG A 12 -12.49 -8.43 -1.56
N ARG A 13 -13.79 -8.76 -1.51
CA ARG A 13 -14.49 -9.49 -2.58
C ARG A 13 -14.46 -8.72 -3.91
N CYS A 14 -14.75 -7.42 -3.89
CA CYS A 14 -14.64 -6.57 -5.07
C CYS A 14 -13.22 -6.56 -5.64
N CYS A 15 -12.20 -6.59 -4.77
CA CYS A 15 -10.82 -6.64 -5.19
C CYS A 15 -10.44 -8.01 -5.78
N GLU A 16 -10.88 -9.11 -5.20
CA GLU A 16 -10.66 -10.45 -5.74
C GLU A 16 -11.28 -10.56 -7.13
N PHE A 17 -12.55 -10.13 -7.28
CA PHE A 17 -13.25 -10.09 -8.56
C PHE A 17 -12.51 -9.26 -9.63
N ALA A 18 -12.03 -8.06 -9.26
CA ALA A 18 -11.29 -7.19 -10.17
C ALA A 18 -9.92 -7.75 -10.60
N LEU A 19 -9.40 -8.75 -9.89
CA LEU A 19 -8.07 -9.32 -10.13
C LEU A 19 -8.10 -10.73 -10.74
N ASP A 20 -9.26 -11.38 -10.73
CA ASP A 20 -9.47 -12.73 -11.28
C ASP A 20 -9.38 -12.82 -12.80
N SER A 21 -9.48 -11.69 -13.52
CA SER A 21 -9.38 -11.65 -15.00
C SER A 21 -7.99 -12.04 -15.55
N GLY A 22 -7.01 -12.32 -14.70
CA GLY A 22 -5.59 -12.53 -15.06
C GLY A 22 -5.10 -13.98 -15.14
N GLY A 23 -5.99 -14.98 -15.16
CA GLY A 23 -5.67 -16.38 -15.50
C GLY A 23 -4.69 -17.11 -14.57
N GLY A 24 -4.48 -16.64 -13.34
CA GLY A 24 -3.64 -17.37 -12.38
C GLY A 24 -4.00 -17.06 -10.93
N LYS A 25 -3.91 -18.09 -10.08
CA LYS A 25 -4.28 -18.07 -8.65
C LYS A 25 -3.50 -16.96 -7.92
N GLN A 26 -4.18 -15.86 -7.66
CA GLN A 26 -3.67 -14.73 -6.89
C GLN A 26 -4.39 -14.69 -5.55
N SER A 27 -3.66 -14.41 -4.48
CA SER A 27 -4.25 -14.22 -3.15
C SER A 27 -4.16 -12.74 -2.77
N VAL A 28 -5.28 -12.18 -2.35
CA VAL A 28 -5.32 -10.84 -1.74
C VAL A 28 -4.92 -10.98 -0.27
N VAL A 29 -3.82 -10.34 0.12
CA VAL A 29 -3.32 -10.35 1.51
C VAL A 29 -3.98 -9.22 2.31
N LEU A 30 -4.04 -8.03 1.71
CA LEU A 30 -4.66 -6.84 2.29
C LEU A 30 -5.32 -6.05 1.16
N CYS A 31 -6.47 -5.44 1.43
CA CYS A 31 -7.12 -4.49 0.56
C CYS A 31 -7.61 -3.31 1.40
N ILE A 32 -7.31 -2.08 1.00
CA ILE A 32 -7.65 -0.89 1.79
C ILE A 32 -7.86 0.34 0.91
N ARG A 33 -8.81 1.19 1.31
CA ARG A 33 -9.07 2.48 0.66
C ARG A 33 -7.98 3.48 1.02
N VAL A 34 -7.58 4.28 0.05
CA VAL A 34 -6.49 5.24 0.19
C VAL A 34 -6.76 6.50 -0.62
N ALA A 35 -6.26 7.63 -0.13
CA ALA A 35 -6.19 8.85 -0.92
C ALA A 35 -4.83 8.90 -1.63
N LYS A 36 -4.83 8.85 -2.96
CA LYS A 36 -3.60 9.00 -3.77
C LYS A 36 -3.38 10.48 -4.07
N SER A 37 -2.31 11.03 -3.51
CA SER A 37 -1.84 12.37 -3.85
C SER A 37 -0.94 12.33 -5.09
N ARG A 38 -1.07 13.33 -5.96
CA ARG A 38 -0.07 13.61 -6.99
C ARG A 38 1.03 14.44 -6.32
N GLY A 39 2.06 13.81 -5.75
CA GLY A 39 3.20 14.57 -5.22
C GLY A 39 4.06 15.08 -6.39
N VAL A 40 4.33 16.38 -6.44
CA VAL A 40 5.51 16.91 -7.14
C VAL A 40 6.62 16.89 -6.10
N TRP A 41 7.68 16.14 -6.36
CA TRP A 41 8.85 16.11 -5.50
C TRP A 41 9.52 17.50 -5.52
N GLY A 42 9.64 18.17 -4.36
CA GLY A 42 10.56 19.29 -4.20
C GLY A 42 10.06 20.73 -4.47
N LYS A 43 8.75 21.02 -4.53
CA LYS A 43 8.27 22.43 -4.49
C LYS A 43 7.09 22.61 -3.54
N ALA A 44 7.41 22.92 -2.28
CA ALA A 44 6.48 23.63 -1.42
C ALA A 44 6.31 25.04 -2.02
N GLY A 45 5.18 25.34 -2.67
CA GLY A 45 4.99 26.70 -3.18
C GLY A 45 3.86 26.98 -4.16
N LYS A 46 3.05 26.01 -4.61
CA LYS A 46 1.86 26.35 -5.42
C LYS A 46 0.61 25.66 -4.88
N LEU A 47 -0.25 26.47 -4.29
CA LEU A 47 -1.65 26.23 -3.89
C LEU A 47 -2.55 25.88 -5.10
N GLY A 48 -2.13 24.96 -5.96
CA GLY A 48 -3.04 24.29 -6.88
C GLY A 48 -3.77 23.21 -6.12
N ARG A 49 -5.11 23.21 -6.11
CA ARG A 49 -5.95 22.15 -5.52
C ARG A 49 -5.55 20.78 -6.09
N HIS A 50 -4.56 20.15 -5.47
CA HIS A 50 -4.15 18.79 -5.78
C HIS A 50 -5.16 17.87 -5.09
N THR A 51 -6.26 17.60 -5.79
CA THR A 51 -7.31 16.71 -5.30
C THR A 51 -6.74 15.30 -5.16
N ALA A 52 -6.67 14.83 -3.92
CA ALA A 52 -6.31 13.46 -3.64
C ALA A 52 -7.38 12.54 -4.25
N LYS A 53 -6.96 11.59 -5.08
CA LYS A 53 -7.90 10.71 -5.79
C LYS A 53 -8.18 9.47 -4.94
N PRO A 54 -9.45 9.13 -4.65
CA PRO A 54 -9.78 7.90 -3.94
C PRO A 54 -9.33 6.71 -4.78
N ARG A 55 -8.59 5.81 -4.15
CA ARG A 55 -8.04 4.59 -4.75
C ARG A 55 -8.16 3.47 -3.74
N VAL A 56 -7.92 2.26 -4.22
CA VAL A 56 -7.75 1.09 -3.38
C VAL A 56 -6.35 0.56 -3.61
N ILE A 57 -5.63 0.25 -2.53
CA ILE A 57 -4.40 -0.54 -2.59
C ILE A 57 -4.73 -1.96 -2.19
N ALA A 58 -4.29 -2.91 -3.02
CA ALA A 58 -4.31 -4.31 -2.71
C ALA A 58 -2.89 -4.89 -2.70
N LEU A 59 -2.51 -5.52 -1.60
CA LEU A 59 -1.31 -6.34 -1.52
C LEU A 59 -1.69 -7.74 -1.94
N THR A 60 -0.99 -8.28 -2.93
CA THR A 60 -1.32 -9.59 -3.51
C THR A 60 -0.09 -10.45 -3.67
N THR A 61 -0.27 -11.75 -3.54
CA THR A 61 0.73 -12.75 -3.87
C THR A 61 0.25 -13.60 -5.05
N LYS A 62 1.18 -14.01 -5.90
CA LYS A 62 0.94 -14.95 -7.01
C LYS A 62 2.00 -16.04 -6.96
N SER A 63 1.57 -17.29 -6.90
CA SER A 63 2.50 -18.42 -7.06
C SER A 63 2.98 -18.48 -8.51
N LYS A 64 4.29 -18.69 -8.70
CA LYS A 64 4.91 -18.98 -9.99
C LYS A 64 5.95 -20.10 -9.80
N GLY A 65 5.50 -21.35 -9.94
CA GLY A 65 6.31 -22.52 -9.61
C GLY A 65 6.61 -22.55 -8.11
N HIS A 66 7.87 -22.79 -7.74
CA HIS A 66 8.31 -22.77 -6.33
C HIS A 66 8.50 -21.36 -5.74
N LYS A 67 8.27 -20.29 -6.51
CA LYS A 67 8.48 -18.91 -6.06
C LYS A 67 7.16 -18.16 -5.92
N THR A 68 7.00 -17.46 -4.80
CA THR A 68 5.89 -16.53 -4.60
C THR A 68 6.30 -15.13 -5.02
N LYS A 69 5.48 -14.49 -5.86
CA LYS A 69 5.67 -13.08 -6.26
C LYS A 69 4.69 -12.21 -5.52
N ALA A 70 5.17 -11.13 -4.91
CA ALA A 70 4.32 -10.14 -4.25
C ALA A 70 4.20 -8.85 -5.05
N PHE A 71 2.99 -8.27 -5.05
CA PHE A 71 2.65 -7.07 -5.80
C PHE A 71 1.84 -6.10 -4.94
N LEU A 72 2.07 -4.81 -5.14
CA LEU A 72 1.17 -3.74 -4.74
C LEU A 72 0.36 -3.32 -5.96
N ARG A 73 -0.95 -3.52 -5.89
CA ARG A 73 -1.90 -3.20 -6.97
C ARG A 73 -2.70 -1.99 -6.54
N VAL A 74 -2.86 -1.04 -7.46
CA VAL A 74 -3.71 0.14 -7.29
C VAL A 74 -4.94 -0.07 -8.15
N LEU A 75 -6.12 0.03 -7.55
CA LEU A 75 -7.40 0.00 -8.23
C LEU A 75 -8.08 1.37 -8.16
N LYS A 76 -8.86 1.70 -9.19
CA LYS A 76 -9.81 2.81 -9.15
C LYS A 76 -11.13 2.29 -8.59
N ASP A 77 -11.74 3.09 -7.73
CA ASP A 77 -13.14 2.91 -7.36
C ASP A 77 -13.96 3.71 -8.38
N SER A 78 -14.66 3.00 -9.25
CA SER A 78 -15.47 3.60 -10.33
C SER A 78 -16.92 3.82 -9.90
N GLY A 79 -17.24 3.59 -8.62
CA GLY A 79 -18.60 3.66 -8.07
C GLY A 79 -19.32 2.31 -8.14
N GLY A 80 -20.39 2.16 -7.34
CA GLY A 80 -21.23 0.95 -7.35
C GLY A 80 -20.55 -0.33 -6.88
N GLY A 81 -19.41 -0.23 -6.18
CA GLY A 81 -18.64 -1.41 -5.73
C GLY A 81 -17.77 -2.04 -6.83
N VAL A 82 -17.65 -1.42 -8.00
CA VAL A 82 -16.79 -1.90 -9.09
C VAL A 82 -15.38 -1.33 -8.94
N LEU A 83 -14.40 -2.22 -8.87
CA LEU A 83 -12.98 -1.84 -8.84
C LEU A 83 -12.31 -2.15 -10.18
N GLU A 84 -11.54 -1.19 -10.68
CA GLU A 84 -10.81 -1.35 -11.94
C GLU A 84 -9.29 -1.32 -11.71
N PRO A 85 -8.53 -2.31 -12.21
CA PRO A 85 -7.08 -2.29 -12.13
C PRO A 85 -6.47 -1.04 -12.78
N ALA A 86 -5.60 -0.34 -12.06
CA ALA A 86 -5.02 0.93 -12.52
C ALA A 86 -3.49 0.91 -12.64
N LYS A 87 -2.80 0.32 -11.65
CA LYS A 87 -1.34 0.20 -11.69
C LYS A 87 -0.87 -0.99 -10.86
N ILE A 88 0.21 -1.63 -11.29
CA ILE A 88 0.83 -2.75 -10.59
C ILE A 88 2.29 -2.40 -10.32
N TYR A 89 2.71 -2.51 -9.06
CA TYR A 89 4.10 -2.42 -8.63
C TYR A 89 4.55 -3.79 -8.12
N LYS A 90 5.73 -4.25 -8.54
CA LYS A 90 6.31 -5.50 -8.05
C LYS A 90 7.09 -5.18 -6.78
N LEU A 91 6.77 -5.82 -5.66
CA LEU A 91 7.43 -5.53 -4.38
C LEU A 91 8.93 -5.86 -4.40
N LYS A 92 9.38 -6.73 -5.31
CA LYS A 92 10.82 -6.97 -5.53
C LYS A 92 11.62 -5.73 -5.90
N HIS A 93 10.97 -4.66 -6.38
CA HIS A 93 11.61 -3.39 -6.76
C HIS A 93 11.42 -2.31 -5.70
N LEU A 94 10.74 -2.61 -4.59
CA LEU A 94 10.57 -1.67 -3.49
C LEU A 94 11.92 -1.50 -2.77
N SER A 95 12.46 -0.29 -2.77
CA SER A 95 13.75 0.04 -2.17
C SER A 95 13.62 0.89 -0.91
N LYS A 96 12.56 1.71 -0.81
CA LYS A 96 12.34 2.63 0.31
C LYS A 96 10.87 2.71 0.70
N VAL A 97 10.61 2.78 2.00
CA VAL A 97 9.33 3.15 2.61
C VAL A 97 9.58 4.37 3.49
N GLU A 98 8.82 5.43 3.28
CA GLU A 98 9.02 6.71 3.97
C GLU A 98 7.71 7.28 4.47
N VAL A 99 7.60 7.53 5.77
CA VAL A 99 6.47 8.28 6.34
C VAL A 99 6.79 9.78 6.28
N MET A 100 5.83 10.58 5.84
CA MET A 100 6.00 12.02 5.66
C MET A 100 6.04 12.72 7.02
N GLN A 101 7.17 13.33 7.36
CA GLN A 101 7.34 14.03 8.64
C GLN A 101 6.63 15.39 8.69
N ASN A 102 6.35 15.98 7.53
CA ASN A 102 5.63 17.25 7.41
C ASN A 102 4.10 17.10 7.40
N ASP A 103 3.59 15.87 7.50
CA ASP A 103 2.17 15.58 7.66
C ASP A 103 1.87 15.41 9.16
N PRO A 104 1.23 16.39 9.84
CA PRO A 104 0.96 16.31 11.28
C PRO A 104 0.01 15.17 11.64
N SER A 105 -0.80 14.66 10.70
CA SER A 105 -1.63 13.48 10.93
C SER A 105 -0.79 12.19 11.02
N GLY A 106 0.42 12.21 10.46
CA GLY A 106 1.29 11.05 10.31
C GLY A 106 0.71 9.93 9.44
N CYS A 107 -0.35 10.19 8.66
CA CYS A 107 -1.07 9.19 7.88
C CYS A 107 -0.53 9.02 6.45
N THR A 108 0.35 9.92 6.02
CA THR A 108 0.92 9.94 4.68
C THR A 108 2.27 9.22 4.61
N PHE A 109 2.44 8.40 3.58
CA PHE A 109 3.71 7.75 3.28
C PHE A 109 3.98 7.68 1.77
N MET A 110 5.22 7.38 1.42
CA MET A 110 5.71 7.17 0.07
C MET A 110 6.40 5.81 -0.06
N LEU A 111 6.30 5.22 -1.24
CA LEU A 111 7.04 4.00 -1.60
C LEU A 111 7.98 4.29 -2.76
N GLY A 112 9.28 4.15 -2.51
CA GLY A 112 10.33 4.29 -3.51
C GLY A 112 10.58 2.96 -4.22
N PHE A 113 10.47 2.96 -5.56
CA PHE A 113 10.76 1.80 -6.40
C PHE A 113 11.96 2.07 -7.30
N ASP A 114 12.92 1.13 -7.34
CA ASP A 114 14.16 1.25 -8.12
C ASP A 114 13.96 1.13 -9.64
N ASN A 115 12.86 0.50 -10.06
CA ASN A 115 12.59 0.17 -11.45
C ASN A 115 11.74 1.22 -12.19
N LEU A 116 11.50 2.36 -11.56
CA LEU A 116 10.83 3.48 -12.22
C LEU A 116 11.86 4.11 -13.17
N ARG A 117 11.82 3.67 -14.44
CA ARG A 117 12.72 4.03 -15.55
C ARG A 117 12.90 5.54 -15.78
N ASN A 118 12.14 6.38 -15.08
CA ASN A 118 12.24 7.82 -15.09
C ASN A 118 12.27 8.35 -13.64
N HIS A 119 13.44 8.75 -13.16
CA HIS A 119 13.62 9.39 -11.84
C HIS A 119 12.85 10.71 -11.71
N SER A 120 12.32 11.26 -12.82
CA SER A 120 11.42 12.42 -12.82
C SER A 120 9.99 12.10 -12.37
N VAL A 121 9.60 10.83 -12.26
CA VAL A 121 8.28 10.46 -11.75
C VAL A 121 8.36 10.39 -10.23
N ALA A 122 7.74 11.37 -9.57
CA ALA A 122 7.69 11.42 -8.12
C ALA A 122 7.23 10.06 -7.54
N PRO A 123 7.86 9.60 -6.46
CA PRO A 123 7.48 8.36 -5.82
C PRO A 123 5.99 8.42 -5.44
N PRO A 124 5.24 7.34 -5.62
CA PRO A 124 3.83 7.34 -5.28
C PRO A 124 3.65 7.64 -3.80
N GLN A 125 2.86 8.69 -3.53
CA GLN A 125 2.46 9.14 -2.19
C GLN A 125 1.01 8.76 -1.93
N TRP A 126 0.76 8.29 -0.71
CA TRP A 126 -0.54 7.82 -0.28
C TRP A 126 -0.84 8.32 1.13
N THR A 127 -2.08 8.74 1.34
CA THR A 127 -2.58 9.18 2.65
C THR A 127 -3.68 8.23 3.08
N MET A 128 -3.52 7.65 4.26
CA MET A 128 -4.50 6.76 4.89
C MET A 128 -5.52 7.54 5.71
N ARG A 129 -6.61 6.88 6.10
CA ARG A 129 -7.65 7.48 6.95
C ARG A 129 -7.13 7.81 8.35
N ASN A 130 -6.26 6.96 8.88
CA ASN A 130 -5.68 7.09 10.22
C ASN A 130 -4.31 6.37 10.28
N LYS A 131 -3.61 6.52 11.41
CA LYS A 131 -2.31 5.89 11.66
C LYS A 131 -2.38 4.37 11.71
N ASP A 132 -3.49 3.79 12.16
CA ASP A 132 -3.67 2.34 12.26
C ASP A 132 -3.71 1.69 10.87
N ASP A 133 -4.48 2.27 9.95
CA ASP A 133 -4.57 1.84 8.56
C ASP A 133 -3.20 1.95 7.86
N ARG A 134 -2.48 3.05 8.11
CA ARG A 134 -1.08 3.21 7.66
C ARG A 134 -0.21 2.09 8.23
N ASN A 135 -0.22 1.88 9.54
CA ASN A 135 0.62 0.86 10.19
C ASN A 135 0.32 -0.53 9.64
N ARG A 136 -0.95 -0.87 9.49
CA ARG A 136 -1.40 -2.14 8.94
C ARG A 136 -0.86 -2.35 7.52
N VAL A 137 -0.94 -1.34 6.67
CA VAL A 137 -0.40 -1.40 5.29
C VAL A 137 1.12 -1.55 5.30
N LEU A 138 1.82 -0.69 6.04
CA LEU A 138 3.28 -0.70 6.07
C LEU A 138 3.81 -2.02 6.61
N LEU A 139 3.29 -2.50 7.74
CA LEU A 139 3.67 -3.79 8.31
C LEU A 139 3.40 -4.95 7.35
N SER A 140 2.25 -4.95 6.67
CA SER A 140 1.93 -5.98 5.65
C SER A 140 2.91 -5.95 4.48
N ILE A 141 3.33 -4.76 4.02
CA ILE A 141 4.36 -4.62 2.98
C ILE A 141 5.70 -5.17 3.47
N LEU A 142 6.13 -4.79 4.68
CA LEU A 142 7.41 -5.23 5.23
C LEU A 142 7.45 -6.74 5.44
N ASN A 143 6.38 -7.34 5.97
CA ASN A 143 6.25 -8.78 6.14
C ASN A 143 6.31 -9.50 4.79
N LEU A 144 5.54 -9.05 3.78
CA LEU A 144 5.60 -9.64 2.45
C LEU A 144 6.99 -9.53 1.82
N CYS A 145 7.71 -8.43 2.04
CA CYS A 145 9.09 -8.29 1.56
C CYS A 145 10.04 -9.25 2.28
N LYS A 146 9.93 -9.34 3.62
CA LYS A 146 10.73 -10.26 4.42
C LYS A 146 10.51 -11.72 4.01
N GLU A 147 9.25 -12.16 3.97
CA GLU A 147 8.86 -13.55 3.70
C GLU A 147 9.15 -13.99 2.25
N ASN A 148 8.84 -13.15 1.27
CA ASN A 148 8.90 -13.54 -0.14
C ASN A 148 10.20 -13.13 -0.85
N LEU A 149 10.94 -12.15 -0.30
CA LEU A 149 12.15 -11.60 -0.93
C LEU A 149 13.39 -11.76 -0.06
N GLY A 150 13.27 -12.18 1.21
CA GLY A 150 14.39 -12.30 2.14
C GLY A 150 15.04 -10.97 2.51
N ARG A 151 14.39 -9.83 2.23
CA ARG A 151 14.93 -8.50 2.48
C ARG A 151 13.85 -7.51 2.87
N ILE A 152 14.23 -6.49 3.63
CA ILE A 152 13.36 -5.40 4.06
C ILE A 152 13.82 -4.11 3.35
N PRO A 153 12.91 -3.32 2.74
CA PRO A 153 13.28 -2.04 2.14
C PRO A 153 13.79 -1.05 3.21
N LYS A 154 14.51 0.00 2.79
CA LYS A 154 14.94 1.06 3.72
C LYS A 154 13.71 1.74 4.31
N VAL A 155 13.63 1.81 5.63
CA VAL A 155 12.54 2.47 6.36
C VAL A 155 13.01 3.84 6.85
N VAL A 156 12.22 4.89 6.58
CA VAL A 156 12.52 6.28 6.98
C VAL A 156 11.28 6.92 7.59
N GLY A 157 11.46 7.69 8.66
CA GLY A 157 10.37 8.44 9.30
C GLY A 157 9.33 7.59 10.04
N ILE A 158 9.56 6.27 10.16
CA ILE A 158 8.77 5.38 11.01
C ILE A 158 9.44 5.30 12.37
N ASP A 159 8.69 5.59 13.43
CA ASP A 159 9.08 5.17 14.77
C ASP A 159 8.87 3.65 14.89
N ILE A 160 9.97 2.91 14.79
CA ILE A 160 9.96 1.44 14.81
C ILE A 160 9.50 0.92 16.18
N VAL A 161 9.76 1.66 17.26
CA VAL A 161 9.35 1.27 18.61
C VAL A 161 7.84 1.43 18.74
N GLU A 162 7.31 2.58 18.36
CA GLU A 162 5.85 2.82 18.33
C GLU A 162 5.15 1.78 17.46
N MET A 163 5.69 1.49 16.27
CA MET A 163 5.12 0.49 15.36
C MET A 163 5.23 -0.93 15.93
N ALA A 164 6.30 -1.29 16.63
CA ALA A 164 6.46 -2.59 17.26
C ALA A 164 5.54 -2.76 18.47
N LEU A 165 5.36 -1.72 19.28
CA LEU A 165 4.40 -1.71 20.39
C LEU A 165 2.97 -1.79 19.86
N TRP A 166 2.64 -1.00 18.83
CA TRP A 166 1.37 -1.10 18.12
C TRP A 166 1.15 -2.51 17.58
N ALA A 167 2.15 -3.11 16.92
CA ALA A 167 2.04 -4.47 16.42
C ALA A 167 1.84 -5.48 17.55
N LYS A 168 2.51 -5.35 18.70
CA LYS A 168 2.24 -6.22 19.86
C LYS A 168 0.81 -6.09 20.35
N VAL A 169 0.33 -4.86 20.56
CA VAL A 169 -1.02 -4.59 21.11
C VAL A 169 -2.12 -4.97 20.11
N CYS A 170 -1.90 -4.74 18.81
CA CYS A 170 -2.90 -4.96 17.77
C CYS A 170 -2.81 -6.32 17.09
N CYS A 171 -1.64 -6.98 17.11
CA CYS A 171 -1.34 -8.22 16.39
C CYS A 171 -0.98 -9.40 17.32
N PHE A 172 -1.48 -9.46 18.56
CA PHE A 172 -1.32 -10.65 19.43
C PHE A 172 -1.84 -11.99 18.84
N HIS A 173 -2.34 -12.02 17.60
CA HIS A 173 -2.81 -13.20 16.87
C HIS A 173 -2.45 -13.13 15.36
N ILE A 174 -1.22 -12.76 15.01
CA ILE A 174 -0.64 -13.17 13.71
C ILE A 174 0.18 -14.43 13.96
#